data_AF-A0A015XBU3-F1
#
_entry.id   AF-A0A015XBU3-F1
#
_cell.length_a   1.000
_cell.length_b   1.000
_cell.length_c   1.000
_cell.angle_alpha   90.00
_cell.angle_beta   90.00
_cell.angle_gamma   90.00
#
_symmetry.space_group_name_H-M   'P 1'
#
loop_
_entity.id
_entity.type
_entity.pdbx_description
1 polymer ?
#
loop_
_entity_poly.entity_id
_entity_poly.type
_entity_poly.pdbx_seq_one_letter_code
_entity_poly.pdbx_strand_id
1 'polypeptide(L)' 'MKYLIKRIQCVSGEVTDTHYVNIETNNIEATRKELHACYQCDRILFSYEQINKTQ' A
#
# COMPACT_ATOMS: atom_id res chain seq x y z
N MET A 1 -4.15 -15.46 -0.03
CA MET A 1 -2.77 -15.20 -0.49
C MET A 1 -2.22 -14.07 0.36
N LYS A 2 -0.92 -14.07 0.69
CA LYS A 2 -0.29 -12.96 1.42
C LYS A 2 0.42 -12.04 0.42
N TYR A 3 0.38 -10.75 0.72
CA TYR A 3 1.01 -9.69 -0.05
C TYR A 3 1.88 -8.88 0.89
N LEU A 4 3.08 -8.51 0.44
CA LEU A 4 3.97 -7.59 1.12
C LEU A 4 3.94 -6.27 0.37
N ILE A 5 3.31 -5.26 0.96
CA ILE A 5 3.39 -3.89 0.45
C ILE A 5 4.77 -3.35 0.83
N LYS A 6 5.55 -3.00 -0.18
CA LYS A 6 6.91 -2.44 -0.05
C LYS A 6 6.96 -0.92 -0.20
N ARG A 7 5.96 -0.35 -0.87
CA ARG A 7 5.88 1.07 -1.16
C ARG A 7 4.44 1.55 -1.22
N ILE A 8 4.21 2.72 -0.66
CA ILE A 8 2.99 3.49 -0.78
C ILE A 8 3.35 4.81 -1.44
N GLN A 9 2.63 5.22 -2.47
CA GLN A 9 2.71 6.57 -3.00
C GLN A 9 1.37 7.26 -2.82
N CYS A 10 1.41 8.39 -2.12
CA CYS A 10 0.27 9.26 -1.88
C CYS A 10 0.35 10.41 -2.88
N VAL A 11 -0.69 10.56 -3.69
CA VAL A 11 -0.80 11.63 -4.68
C VAL A 11 -1.90 12.58 -4.22
N SER A 12 -1.56 13.85 -4.06
CA SER A 12 -2.50 14.92 -3.72
C SER A 12 -2.27 16.07 -4.68
N GLY A 13 -3.13 16.19 -5.69
CA GLY A 13 -2.92 17.09 -6.83
C GLY A 13 -1.63 16.78 -7.58
N GLU A 14 -0.70 17.74 -7.60
CA GLU A 14 0.63 17.61 -8.23
C GLU A 14 1.71 17.07 -7.29
N VAL A 15 1.42 17.00 -5.98
CA VAL A 15 2.37 16.51 -4.98
C VAL A 15 2.28 15.00 -4.90
N THR A 16 3.43 14.35 -5.04
CA THR A 16 3.57 12.89 -4.86
C THR A 16 4.51 12.63 -3.69
N ASP A 17 3.99 12.06 -2.61
CA ASP A 17 4.81 11.57 -1.51
C ASP A 17 5.01 10.06 -1.63
N THR A 18 6.22 9.58 -1.37
CA THR A 18 6.58 8.17 -1.51
C THR A 18 7.11 7.65 -0.18
N HIS A 19 6.37 6.70 0.39
CA HIS A 19 6.72 6.02 1.63
C HIS A 19 7.14 4.58 1.35
N TYR A 20 8.34 4.20 1.81
CA TYR A 20 8.78 2.81 1.81
C TYR A 20 8.34 2.17 3.13
N VAL A 21 7.61 1.06 3.03
CA VAL A 21 7.00 0.35 4.17
C VAL A 21 7.16 -1.14 3.95
N ASN A 22 7.05 -1.97 4.98
CA ASN A 22 7.01 -3.43 4.85
C ASN A 22 5.76 -3.95 5.54
N ILE A 23 4.59 -3.83 4.89
CA ILE A 23 3.30 -4.24 5.46
C ILE A 23 2.87 -5.56 4.84
N GLU A 24 2.82 -6.61 5.65
CA GLU A 24 2.20 -7.88 5.24
C GLU A 24 0.68 -7.80 5.39
N THR A 25 -0.05 -8.08 4.31
CA THR A 25 -1.51 -8.13 4.31
C THR A 25 -2.01 -9.33 3.52
N ASN A 26 -3.11 -9.91 3.95
CA ASN A 26 -3.87 -10.90 3.19
C ASN A 26 -4.97 -10.25 2.33
N ASN A 27 -5.25 -8.96 2.51
CA ASN A 27 -6.29 -8.22 1.80
C ASN A 27 -5.83 -6.79 1.50
N ILE A 28 -5.33 -6.60 0.27
CA ILE A 28 -4.83 -5.29 -0.20
C ILE A 28 -5.92 -4.24 -0.22
N GLU A 29 -7.17 -4.59 -0.55
CA GLU A 29 -8.26 -3.62 -0.63
C GLU A 29 -8.69 -3.10 0.75
N ALA A 30 -8.69 -3.98 1.77
CA ALA A 30 -8.93 -3.57 3.14
C ALA A 30 -7.83 -2.63 3.63
N THR A 31 -6.57 -3.05 3.48
CA THR A 31 -5.40 -2.24 3.86
C THR A 31 -5.36 -0.92 3.08
N ARG A 32 -5.80 -0.92 1.81
CA ARG A 32 -5.94 0.32 1.03
C ARG A 32 -6.87 1.32 1.69
N LYS A 33 -8.05 0.88 2.12
CA LYS A 33 -9.05 1.77 2.74
C LYS A 33 -8.53 2.35 4.05
N GLU A 34 -7.87 1.53 4.86
CA GLU A 34 -7.26 1.98 6.11
C GLU A 34 -6.15 3.01 5.86
N LEU A 35 -5.23 2.72 4.93
CA LEU A 35 -4.15 3.65 4.58
C LEU A 35 -4.69 4.95 3.97
N HIS A 36 -5.69 4.87 3.10
CA HIS A 36 -6.32 6.05 2.51
C HIS A 36 -6.98 6.94 3.58
N ALA A 37 -7.57 6.34 4.63
CA ALA A 37 -8.13 7.09 5.76
C ALA A 37 -7.04 7.78 6.60
N CYS A 38 -5.87 7.14 6.76
CA CYS A 38 -4.74 7.70 7.52
C CYS A 38 -4.00 8.82 6.78
N TYR A 39 -3.65 8.61 5.50
CA TYR A 39 -2.79 9.52 4.73
C TYR A 39 -3.54 10.70 4.09
N GLN A 40 -4.88 10.68 4.08
CA GLN A 40 -5.72 11.77 3.56
C GLN A 40 -5.28 12.33 2.19
N CYS A 41 -4.91 11.43 1.27
CA CYS A 41 -4.49 11.77 -0.09
C CYS A 41 -5.61 11.54 -1.12
N ASP A 42 -5.54 12.20 -2.27
CA ASP A 42 -6.52 11.99 -3.36
C ASP A 42 -6.41 10.59 -3.98
N ARG A 43 -5.17 10.10 -4.15
CA ARG A 43 -4.92 8.76 -4.67
C ARG A 43 -3.79 8.10 -3.90
N ILE A 44 -3.96 6.80 -3.67
CA ILE A 44 -2.94 5.96 -3.06
C ILE A 44 -2.56 4.83 -4.03
N LEU A 45 -1.28 4.70 -4.31
CA LEU A 45 -0.71 3.66 -5.17
C LEU A 45 0.17 2.74 -4.32
N PHE A 46 -0.05 1.43 -4.42
CA PHE A 46 0.76 0.45 -3.72
C PHE A 46 1.68 -0.28 -4.68
N SER A 47 2.92 -0.46 -4.26
CA SER A 47 3.78 -1.52 -4.80
C SER A 47 3.80 -2.65 -3.79
N TYR A 48 3.28 -3.80 -4.19
CA TYR A 48 3.24 -4.99 -3.37
C TYR A 48 3.75 -6.20 -4.14
N GLU A 49 4.30 -7.16 -3.41
CA GLU A 49 4.72 -8.45 -3.93
C GLU A 49 3.86 -9.55 -3.31
N GLN A 50 3.52 -10.55 -4.10
CA GLN A 50 2.82 -11.72 -3.59
C GLN A 50 3.83 -12.61 -2.86
N ILE A 51 3.64 -12.76 -1.55
CA ILE A 51 4.40 -13.70 -0.74
C ILE A 51 3.65 -15.02 -0.80
N ASN A 52 3.95 -15.82 -1.82
CA ASN A 52 3.65 -17.24 -1.73
C ASN A 52 4.66 -17.83 -0.76
N LYS A 53 4.19 -18.25 0.42
CA LYS A 53 4.94 -19.21 1.23
C LYS A 53 4.95 -20.54 0.48
N THR A 54 5.78 -20.64 -0.55
CA THR A 54 6.17 -21.95 -1.06
C THR A 54 7.14 -22.49 -0.03
N GLN A 55 6.71 -23.56 0.65
CA GLN A 55 7.48 -24.31 1.63
C GLN A 55 8.80 -24.81 1.07
#